data_AF-A0A075GU62-F1
#
_entry.id   AF-A0A075GU62-F1
#
_cell.length_a   1.000
_cell.length_b   1.000
_cell.length_c   1.000
_cell.angle_alpha   90.00
_cell.angle_beta   90.00
_cell.angle_gamma   90.00
#
_symmetry.space_group_name_H-M   'P 1'
#
loop_
_entity.id
_entity.type
_entity.pdbx_description
1 polymer ?
#
loop_
_entity_poly.entity_id
_entity_poly.type
_entity_poly.pdbx_seq_one_letter_code
_entity_poly.pdbx_strand_id
1 'polypeptide(L)'
;MFVSFLVGGMLPIIPFFFGSGYSALAIAIGISVTASFIVGAIKSRMAETGILKGGLEMAGLGTGVALIGFGIGSELANLGIINI
;
A
#
# COMPACT_ATOMS: atom_id res chain seq x y z
N MET A 1 9.86 13.65 -8.33
CA MET A 1 9.82 12.22 -7.93
C MET A 1 10.08 12.02 -6.44
N PHE A 2 11.16 12.56 -5.86
CA PHE A 2 11.46 12.34 -4.44
C PHE A 2 10.35 12.78 -3.47
N VAL A 3 9.90 14.04 -3.54
CA VAL A 3 8.85 14.55 -2.64
C VAL A 3 7.55 13.77 -2.77
N SER A 4 7.12 13.48 -4.00
CA SER A 4 5.91 12.70 -4.26
C SER A 4 6.00 11.27 -3.74
N PHE A 5 7.17 10.63 -3.86
CA PHE A 5 7.41 9.31 -3.30
C PHE A 5 7.36 9.33 -1.77
N LEU A 6 7.99 10.33 -1.16
CA LEU A 6 8.05 10.48 0.29
C LEU A 6 6.64 10.68 0.87
N VAL A 7 5.87 11.61 0.30
CA VAL A 7 4.47 11.85 0.72
C VAL A 7 3.61 10.60 0.52
N GLY A 8 3.70 9.95 -0.65
CA GLY A 8 2.94 8.74 -0.96
C GLY A 8 3.28 7.57 -0.04
N GLY A 9 4.56 7.34 0.24
CA GLY A 9 5.05 6.26 1.10
C GLY A 9 4.79 6.50 2.59
N MET A 10 4.69 7.75 3.03
CA MET A 10 4.40 8.08 4.43
C MET A 10 2.94 7.84 4.82
N LEU A 11 1.98 7.98 3.89
CA LEU A 11 0.54 7.81 4.15
C LEU A 11 0.19 6.56 4.99
N PRO A 12 0.58 5.33 4.59
CA PRO A 12 0.27 4.13 5.36
C PRO A 12 1.10 3.98 6.65
N ILE A 13 2.15 4.78 6.85
CA ILE A 13 2.99 4.76 8.06
C ILE A 13 2.35 5.62 9.16
N ILE A 14 1.59 6.66 8.80
CA ILE A 14 0.95 7.60 9.74
C ILE A 14 0.19 6.88 10.87
N PRO A 15 -0.65 5.85 10.63
CA PRO A 15 -1.38 5.15 11.70
C PRO A 15 -0.48 4.56 12.79
N PHE A 16 0.74 4.13 12.44
CA PHE A 16 1.69 3.55 13.38
C PHE A 16 2.33 4.56 14.33
N PHE A 17 2.19 5.87 14.07
CA PHE A 17 2.56 6.90 15.05
C PHE A 17 1.55 7.02 16.19
N PHE A 18 0.31 6.57 15.98
CA PHE A 18 -0.80 6.75 16.93
C PHE A 18 -1.28 5.43 17.56
N GLY A 19 -0.79 4.29 17.09
CA GLY A 19 -1.16 2.98 17.60
C GLY A 19 -0.24 1.88 17.10
N SER A 20 -0.44 0.67 17.61
CA SER A 20 0.35 -0.51 17.24
C SER A 20 -0.54 -1.76 17.15
N GLY A 21 0.01 -2.84 16.61
CA GLY A 21 -0.69 -4.10 16.44
C GLY A 21 -1.70 -4.10 15.29
N TYR A 22 -2.68 -4.99 15.37
CA TYR A 22 -3.61 -5.27 14.27
C TYR A 22 -4.54 -4.10 13.89
N SER A 23 -4.88 -3.23 14.85
CA SER A 23 -5.74 -2.07 14.58
C SER A 23 -5.03 -1.04 13.69
N ALA A 24 -3.79 -0.68 14.03
CA ALA A 24 -2.96 0.22 13.21
C ALA A 24 -2.68 -0.38 11.83
N LEU A 25 -2.44 -1.69 11.76
CA LEU A 25 -2.25 -2.41 10.50
C LEU A 25 -3.49 -2.33 9.59
N ALA A 26 -4.69 -2.57 10.13
CA ALA A 26 -5.92 -2.51 9.35
C ALA A 26 -6.17 -1.11 8.78
N ILE A 27 -5.92 -0.07 9.57
CA ILE A 27 -6.03 1.33 9.13
C ILE A 27 -4.98 1.64 8.05
N ALA A 28 -3.74 1.19 8.23
CA ALA A 28 -2.66 1.38 7.26
C ALA A 28 -2.98 0.72 5.90
N ILE A 29 -3.52 -0.51 5.92
CA ILE A 29 -3.97 -1.19 4.70
C ILE A 29 -5.08 -0.40 4.01
N GLY A 30 -6.08 0.07 4.77
CA GLY A 30 -7.16 0.90 4.24
C GLY A 30 -6.62 2.17 3.55
N ILE A 31 -5.74 2.91 4.23
CA ILE A 31 -5.10 4.11 3.66
C ILE A 31 -4.30 3.78 2.39
N SER A 32 -3.51 2.71 2.40
CA SER A 32 -2.69 2.31 1.26
C SER A 32 -3.52 1.98 0.02
N VAL A 33 -4.58 1.18 0.20
CA VAL A 33 -5.49 0.77 -0.89
C VAL A 33 -6.26 1.97 -1.43
N THR A 34 -6.82 2.80 -0.55
CA THR A 34 -7.57 4.00 -0.97
C THR A 34 -6.66 5.01 -1.67
N ALA A 35 -5.45 5.26 -1.15
CA ALA A 35 -4.48 6.17 -1.78
C ALA A 35 -4.07 5.65 -3.17
N SER A 36 -3.77 4.36 -3.29
CA SER A 36 -3.42 3.73 -4.57
C SER A 36 -4.56 3.83 -5.58
N PHE A 37 -5.79 3.62 -5.12
CA PHE A 37 -6.99 3.77 -5.95
C PHE A 37 -7.17 5.21 -6.43
N ILE A 38 -7.07 6.20 -5.54
CA ILE A 38 -7.22 7.62 -5.88
C ILE A 38 -6.15 8.05 -6.89
N VAL A 39 -4.88 7.69 -6.65
CA VAL A 39 -3.78 8.02 -7.57
C VAL A 39 -3.98 7.34 -8.93
N GLY A 40 -4.44 6.09 -8.96
CA GLY A 40 -4.79 5.38 -10.19
C GLY A 40 -5.95 6.02 -10.93
N ALA A 41 -7.00 6.40 -10.21
CA ALA A 41 -8.18 7.07 -10.74
C ALA A 41 -7.83 8.44 -11.38
N ILE A 42 -7.01 9.25 -10.69
CA ILE A 42 -6.54 10.55 -11.20
C ILE A 42 -5.69 10.34 -12.46
N LYS A 43 -4.72 9.42 -12.40
CA LYS A 43 -3.85 9.10 -13.55
C LYS A 43 -4.65 8.63 -14.76
N SER A 44 -5.65 7.78 -14.53
CA SER A 44 -6.52 7.24 -15.58
C SER A 44 -7.40 8.33 -16.19
N ARG A 45 -7.94 9.24 -15.37
CA ARG A 45 -8.67 10.43 -15.84
C ARG A 45 -7.81 11.31 -16.73
N MET A 46 -6.56 11.57 -16.35
CA MET A 46 -5.62 12.37 -17.15
C MET A 46 -5.25 11.70 -18.47
N ALA A 47 -5.28 10.37 -18.50
CA ALA A 47 -5.03 9.57 -19.70
C ALA A 47 -6.31 9.29 -20.52
N GLU A 48 -7.44 9.94 -20.20
CA GLU A 48 -8.75 9.71 -20.83
C GLU A 48 -9.20 8.24 -20.85
N THR A 49 -8.70 7.46 -19.88
CA THR A 49 -9.08 6.06 -19.68
C THR A 49 -10.10 5.92 -18.55
N GLY A 50 -10.73 4.74 -18.46
CA GLY A 50 -11.76 4.48 -17.45
C GLY A 50 -11.23 4.62 -16.03
N ILE A 51 -11.67 5.68 -15.32
CA ILE A 51 -11.26 6.05 -13.95
C ILE A 51 -11.34 4.87 -12.99
N LEU A 52 -12.45 4.12 -13.04
CA LEU A 52 -12.68 2.96 -12.18
C LEU A 52 -11.68 1.84 -12.46
N LYS A 53 -11.36 1.63 -13.74
CA LYS A 53 -10.41 0.60 -14.18
C LYS A 53 -9.00 0.95 -13.73
N GLY A 54 -8.53 2.17 -13.97
CA GLY A 54 -7.19 2.58 -13.57
C GLY A 54 -7.00 2.68 -12.05
N GLY A 55 -8.04 3.06 -11.31
CA GLY A 55 -8.06 2.99 -9.85
C GLY A 55 -7.94 1.56 -9.34
N LEU A 56 -8.74 0.64 -9.89
CA LEU A 56 -8.73 -0.77 -9.48
C LEU A 56 -7.42 -1.48 -9.85
N GLU A 57 -6.87 -1.20 -11.04
CA GLU A 57 -5.56 -1.72 -11.46
C GLU A 57 -4.45 -1.30 -10.49
N MET A 58 -4.38 0.00 -10.13
CA MET A 58 -3.36 0.48 -9.21
C MET A 58 -3.55 -0.05 -7.78
N ALA A 59 -4.78 -0.14 -7.29
CA ALA A 59 -5.07 -0.75 -5.98
C ALA A 59 -4.71 -2.24 -5.95
N GLY A 60 -5.03 -2.97 -7.03
CA GLY A 60 -4.67 -4.37 -7.21
C GLY A 60 -3.16 -4.59 -7.25
N LEU A 61 -2.43 -3.78 -8.01
CA LEU A 61 -0.97 -3.81 -8.06
C LEU A 61 -0.34 -3.53 -6.68
N GLY A 62 -0.80 -2.48 -5.99
CA GLY A 62 -0.32 -2.15 -4.64
C GLY A 62 -0.57 -3.28 -3.64
N THR A 63 -1.75 -3.89 -3.70
CA THR A 63 -2.11 -5.03 -2.85
C THR A 63 -1.26 -6.27 -3.17
N GLY A 64 -1.03 -6.56 -4.46
CA GLY A 64 -0.19 -7.67 -4.89
C GLY A 64 1.24 -7.55 -4.38
N VAL A 65 1.83 -6.35 -4.47
CA VAL A 65 3.17 -6.09 -3.92
C VAL A 65 3.20 -6.24 -2.40
N ALA A 66 2.16 -5.77 -1.69
CA ALA A 66 2.06 -5.93 -0.25
C ALA A 66 1.99 -7.41 0.17
N LEU A 67 1.23 -8.23 -0.55
CA LEU A 67 1.15 -9.68 -0.31
C LEU A 67 2.49 -10.39 -0.55
N ILE A 68 3.21 -10.01 -1.60
CA ILE A 68 4.55 -10.54 -1.87
C ILE A 68 5.51 -10.17 -0.73
N GLY A 69 5.51 -8.90 -0.30
CA GLY A 69 6.34 -8.44 0.81
C GLY A 69 6.02 -9.18 2.12
N PHE A 70 4.74 -9.39 2.41
CA PHE A 70 4.29 -10.18 3.56
C PHE A 70 4.74 -11.64 3.46
N GLY A 71 4.59 -12.27 2.30
CA GLY A 71 5.02 -13.64 2.06
C GLY A 71 6.52 -13.83 2.27
N ILE A 72 7.34 -12.93 1.72
CA ILE A 72 8.80 -12.94 1.93
C ILE A 72 9.13 -12.79 3.42
N GLY A 73 8.49 -11.87 4.13
CA GLY A 73 8.67 -11.70 5.57
C GLY A 73 8.30 -12.97 6.35
N SER A 74 7.18 -13.59 6.01
CA SER A 74 6.72 -14.84 6.64
C SER A 74 7.70 -15.99 6.41
N GLU A 75 8.22 -16.15 5.19
CA GLU A 75 9.20 -17.22 4.88
C GLU A 75 10.51 -17.00 5.64
N LEU A 76 11.03 -15.78 5.68
CA LEU A 76 12.24 -15.46 6.45
C LEU A 76 12.06 -15.74 7.95
N ALA A 77 10.86 -15.52 8.48
CA ALA A 77 10.52 -15.82 9.87
C ALA A 77 10.49 -17.32 10.13
N ASN A 78 9.86 -18.10 9.23
CA ASN A 78 9.82 -19.55 9.33
C ASN A 78 11.22 -20.18 9.25
N LEU A 79 12.12 -19.58 8.47
CA LEU A 79 13.52 -19.99 8.40
C LEU A 79 14.35 -19.60 9.63
N GLY A 80 13.77 -18.87 10.59
CA GLY A 80 14.47 -18.41 11.80
C GLY A 80 15.52 -17.33 11.54
N ILE A 81 15.53 -16.72 10.35
CA ILE A 81 16.46 -15.64 9.97
C ILE A 81 16.09 -14.34 10.70
N ILE A 82 14.79 -14.14 10.90
CA ILE A 82 14.23 -12.99 11.64
C ILE A 82 13.31 -13.51 12.75
N ASN A 83 13.45 -12.96 13.95
CA ASN A 83 12.49 -13.16 15.04
C ASN A 83 11.43 -12.05 14.93
N ILE A 84 10.17 -12.45 14.75
CA ILE A 84 9.00 -11.56 14.65
C ILE A 84 8.22 -11.61 15.94
#